data_AF-A0A4S9SU11-F1
#
_entry.id   AF-A0A4S9SU11-F1
#
_cell.length_a   1.000
_cell.length_b   1.000
_cell.length_c   1.000
_cell.angle_alpha   90.00
_cell.angle_beta   90.00
_cell.angle_gamma   90.00
#
_symmetry.space_group_name_H-M   'P 1'
#
loop_
_entity.id
_entity.type
_entity.pdbx_description
1 polymer ?
#
loop_
_entity_poly.entity_id
_entity_poly.type
_entity_poly.pdbx_seq_one_letter_code
_entity_poly.pdbx_strand_id
1 'polypeptide(L)'
;MPPRRAPSAPPGPRVSRRLKGLPPSDEFTLYEARQYIHYMNVNVKKKIKYNLAKREDLGEWAYRVDRRNQRQHFFPGQIILAVHAHPQTVLDRAFNDQDVATTHQSPVAAKMRVMVVLHETFTGLLCLPMYTHQSSTPLPPARWAEMVSISHNLTWQGNTRWAGLPLRMTIHNTQYAHDSFIHLTEPIHVQLESRICDVGYMSGGEYCRLMDLLQYKEDELRNQAFALYGSTYNKHALHSWQPTPGQRLNNTRLQSTMNSFAQMRWTLHG
;
A
#
# COMPACT_ATOMS: atom_id res chain seq x y z
N MET A 1 20.34 57.52 -43.07
CA MET A 1 20.70 56.78 -41.85
C MET A 1 19.42 56.28 -41.19
N PRO A 2 19.30 54.99 -40.82
CA PRO A 2 18.11 54.52 -40.12
C PRO A 2 18.15 54.96 -38.65
N PRO A 3 16.99 55.15 -37.99
CA PRO A 3 16.95 55.58 -36.60
C PRO A 3 17.45 54.46 -35.68
N ARG A 4 18.30 54.80 -34.71
CA ARG A 4 18.78 53.88 -33.66
C ARG A 4 17.59 53.41 -32.82
N ARG A 5 17.39 52.08 -32.75
CA ARG A 5 16.49 51.46 -31.76
C ARG A 5 16.93 51.84 -30.35
N ALA A 6 16.00 52.32 -29.54
CA ALA A 6 16.22 52.53 -28.12
C ALA A 6 16.56 51.19 -27.42
N PRO A 7 17.39 51.19 -26.36
CA PRO A 7 17.69 49.97 -25.62
C PRO A 7 16.41 49.47 -24.95
N SER A 8 15.97 48.26 -25.29
CA SER A 8 14.87 47.59 -24.57
C SER A 8 15.33 47.30 -23.15
N ALA A 9 14.57 47.79 -22.16
CA ALA A 9 14.81 47.46 -20.75
C ALA A 9 14.82 45.93 -20.56
N PRO A 10 15.60 45.41 -19.59
CA PRO A 10 15.60 43.99 -19.27
C PRO A 10 14.16 43.53 -18.95
N PRO A 11 13.74 42.33 -19.38
CA PRO A 11 12.45 41.80 -18.97
C PRO A 11 12.39 41.79 -17.43
N GLY A 12 11.32 42.38 -16.87
CA GLY A 12 11.09 42.34 -15.43
C GLY A 12 11.07 40.90 -14.90
N PRO A 13 11.31 40.70 -13.59
CA PRO A 13 11.35 39.37 -13.00
C PRO A 13 10.07 38.60 -13.34
N ARG A 14 10.22 37.36 -13.82
CA ARG A 14 9.13 36.53 -14.33
C ARG A 14 8.13 36.22 -13.19
N VAL A 15 7.03 36.96 -13.12
CA VAL A 15 5.97 36.76 -12.12
C VAL A 15 5.09 35.59 -12.53
N SER A 16 5.52 34.36 -12.29
CA SER A 16 4.65 33.19 -12.50
C SER A 16 3.95 32.82 -11.19
N ARG A 17 2.62 32.60 -11.23
CA ARG A 17 1.83 32.10 -10.09
C ARG A 17 2.40 30.79 -9.53
N ARG A 18 2.95 29.96 -10.41
CA ARG A 18 3.65 28.71 -10.08
C ARG A 18 4.85 28.93 -9.14
N LEU A 19 5.62 30.00 -9.32
CA LEU A 19 6.74 30.35 -8.42
C LEU A 19 6.26 30.87 -7.06
N LYS A 20 5.01 31.34 -6.96
CA LYS A 20 4.36 31.75 -5.70
C LYS A 20 3.58 30.63 -5.02
N GLY A 21 3.59 29.42 -5.58
CA GLY A 21 2.78 28.30 -5.08
C GLY A 21 1.26 28.49 -5.23
N LEU A 22 0.84 29.44 -6.07
CA LEU A 22 -0.57 29.74 -6.34
C LEU A 22 -1.09 28.90 -7.52
N PRO A 23 -2.38 28.51 -7.51
CA PRO A 23 -2.95 27.69 -8.56
C PRO A 23 -2.97 28.39 -9.93
N PRO A 24 -3.09 27.61 -11.03
CA PRO A 24 -2.99 28.11 -12.40
C PRO A 24 -4.11 29.09 -12.78
N SER A 25 -5.30 28.95 -12.18
CA SER A 25 -6.47 29.83 -12.36
C SER A 25 -6.94 30.43 -11.03
N ASP A 26 -7.75 31.49 -11.08
CA ASP A 26 -8.45 32.10 -9.94
C ASP A 26 -9.74 31.37 -9.55
N GLU A 27 -10.04 30.22 -10.14
CA GLU A 27 -11.28 29.48 -9.86
C GLU A 27 -11.27 28.84 -8.47
N PHE A 28 -10.09 28.55 -7.93
CA PHE A 28 -9.95 27.93 -6.62
C PHE A 28 -8.75 28.46 -5.84
N THR A 29 -8.84 28.37 -4.52
CA THR A 29 -7.71 28.57 -3.60
C THR A 29 -7.52 27.35 -2.70
N LEU A 30 -6.36 27.28 -2.05
CA LEU A 30 -6.06 26.27 -1.03
C LEU A 30 -5.86 26.97 0.31
N TYR A 31 -6.61 26.57 1.33
CA TYR A 31 -6.39 27.04 2.69
C TYR A 31 -6.06 25.87 3.62
N GLU A 32 -5.32 26.15 4.69
CA GLU A 32 -4.96 25.16 5.70
C GLU A 32 -6.04 25.11 6.79
N ALA A 33 -6.41 23.90 7.20
CA ALA A 33 -7.28 23.66 8.34
C ALA A 33 -6.68 22.58 9.25
N ARG A 34 -7.09 22.60 10.52
CA ARG A 34 -6.78 21.56 11.50
C ARG A 34 -8.07 20.98 12.02
N GLN A 35 -8.10 19.67 12.20
CA GLN A 35 -9.28 18.96 12.70
C GLN A 35 -8.84 17.83 13.61
N TYR A 36 -9.54 17.64 14.72
CA TYR A 36 -9.45 16.44 15.53
C TYR A 36 -10.53 15.44 15.09
N ILE A 37 -10.14 14.20 14.84
CA ILE A 37 -11.05 13.12 14.44
C ILE A 37 -11.27 12.22 15.66
N HIS A 38 -12.43 12.35 16.30
CA HIS A 38 -12.76 11.70 17.57
C HIS A 38 -12.67 10.17 17.51
N TYR A 39 -13.30 9.52 16.53
CA TYR A 39 -13.35 8.05 16.44
C TYR A 39 -11.99 7.41 16.14
N MET A 40 -11.01 8.19 15.70
CA MET A 40 -9.63 7.76 15.46
C MET A 40 -8.67 8.26 16.53
N ASN A 41 -9.11 9.18 17.40
CA ASN A 41 -8.28 9.86 18.37
C ASN A 41 -7.00 10.51 17.77
N VAL A 42 -7.13 11.17 16.61
CA VAL A 42 -6.00 11.81 15.92
C VAL A 42 -6.25 13.26 15.56
N ASN A 43 -5.17 14.04 15.55
CA ASN A 43 -5.14 15.39 14.97
C ASN A 43 -4.68 15.33 13.51
N VAL A 44 -5.41 16.02 12.63
CA VAL A 44 -5.13 16.07 11.20
C VAL A 44 -4.89 17.50 10.77
N LYS A 45 -3.78 17.74 10.08
CA LYS A 45 -3.55 18.96 9.29
C LYS A 45 -3.98 18.69 7.86
N LYS A 46 -4.82 19.54 7.29
CA LYS A 46 -5.34 19.39 5.92
C LYS A 46 -5.25 20.67 5.11
N LYS A 47 -5.13 20.51 3.79
CA LYS A 47 -5.36 21.57 2.80
C LYS A 47 -6.70 21.31 2.14
N ILE A 48 -7.57 22.30 2.16
CA ILE A 48 -8.91 22.22 1.55
C ILE A 48 -8.90 23.01 0.25
N LYS A 49 -9.49 22.45 -0.80
CA LYS A 49 -9.75 23.15 -2.05
C LYS A 49 -11.04 23.93 -1.92
N TYR A 50 -10.98 25.24 -2.11
CA TYR A 50 -12.12 26.14 -1.99
C TYR A 50 -12.44 26.79 -3.33
N ASN A 51 -13.70 26.75 -3.75
CA ASN A 51 -14.19 27.42 -4.95
C ASN A 51 -14.52 28.88 -4.63
N LEU A 52 -13.80 29.82 -5.23
CA LEU A 52 -13.98 31.24 -4.95
C LEU A 52 -15.30 31.81 -5.54
N ALA A 53 -15.73 31.30 -6.69
CA ALA A 53 -16.93 31.77 -7.37
C ALA A 53 -18.21 31.28 -6.67
N LYS A 54 -18.24 29.99 -6.29
CA LYS A 54 -19.39 29.36 -5.62
C LYS A 54 -19.37 29.51 -4.10
N ARG A 55 -18.25 29.96 -3.54
CA ARG A 55 -18.01 30.11 -2.10
C ARG A 55 -18.20 28.81 -1.30
N GLU A 56 -17.76 27.69 -1.86
CA GLU A 56 -17.93 26.35 -1.26
C GLU A 56 -16.62 25.57 -1.17
N ASP A 57 -16.52 24.69 -0.17
CA ASP A 57 -15.45 23.71 -0.05
C ASP A 57 -15.66 22.58 -1.08
N LEU A 58 -14.65 22.31 -1.90
CA LEU A 58 -14.64 21.23 -2.89
C LEU A 58 -13.99 19.94 -2.35
N GLY A 59 -13.58 19.94 -1.08
CA GLY A 59 -12.99 18.78 -0.40
C GLY A 59 -11.50 18.92 -0.08
N GLU A 60 -10.97 17.87 0.52
CA GLU A 60 -9.59 17.82 0.99
C GLU A 60 -8.63 17.58 -0.20
N TRP A 61 -7.68 18.49 -0.40
CA TRP A 61 -6.61 18.34 -1.37
C TRP A 61 -5.46 17.49 -0.84
N ALA A 62 -5.12 17.69 0.44
CA ALA A 62 -4.05 16.95 1.10
C ALA A 62 -4.33 16.89 2.59
N TYR A 63 -3.85 15.84 3.25
CA TYR A 63 -3.88 15.75 4.70
C TYR A 63 -2.60 15.09 5.23
N ARG A 64 -2.36 15.28 6.53
CA ARG A 64 -1.34 14.57 7.30
C ARG A 64 -1.83 14.41 8.72
N VAL A 65 -1.82 13.17 9.22
CA VAL A 65 -2.00 12.89 10.64
C VAL A 65 -0.74 13.28 11.41
N ASP A 66 -0.91 14.00 12.52
CA ASP A 66 0.19 14.36 13.40
C ASP A 66 0.62 13.15 14.26
N ARG A 67 1.75 12.55 13.88
CA ARG A 67 2.36 11.39 14.57
C ARG A 67 2.57 11.63 16.06
N ARG A 68 2.90 12.86 16.47
CA ARG A 68 3.19 13.17 17.89
C ARG A 68 1.95 13.04 18.78
N ASN A 69 0.77 13.12 18.16
CA ASN A 69 -0.52 13.06 18.82
C ASN A 69 -1.28 11.76 18.52
N GLN A 70 -0.70 10.81 17.78
CA GLN A 70 -1.20 9.44 17.72
C GLN A 70 -0.97 8.80 19.08
N ARG A 71 -2.01 8.81 19.92
CA ARG A 71 -1.99 8.14 21.23
C ARG A 71 -2.14 6.63 21.13
N GLN A 72 -2.58 6.13 19.98
CA GLN A 72 -2.85 4.72 19.76
C GLN A 72 -1.57 4.04 19.28
N HIS A 73 -1.04 3.14 20.10
CA HIS A 73 0.04 2.24 19.70
C HIS A 73 -0.57 1.13 18.83
N PHE A 74 -0.03 0.94 17.63
CA PHE A 74 -0.38 -0.20 16.79
C PHE A 74 0.40 -1.43 17.24
N PHE A 75 -0.17 -2.63 17.10
CA PHE A 75 0.50 -3.86 17.52
C PHE A 75 0.32 -5.01 16.52
N PRO A 76 1.24 -5.98 16.48
CA PRO A 76 1.12 -7.15 15.63
C PRO A 76 -0.17 -7.95 15.89
N GLY A 77 -0.89 -8.31 14.82
CA GLY A 77 -2.20 -8.96 14.90
C GLY A 77 -3.38 -8.00 15.09
N GLN A 78 -3.15 -6.70 15.23
CA GLN A 78 -4.23 -5.73 15.16
C GLN A 78 -4.85 -5.71 13.76
N ILE A 79 -6.18 -5.53 13.70
CA ILE A 79 -6.93 -5.37 12.47
C ILE A 79 -7.31 -3.91 12.34
N ILE A 80 -6.91 -3.29 11.24
CA ILE A 80 -7.08 -1.87 10.97
C ILE A 80 -7.82 -1.63 9.66
N LEU A 81 -8.37 -0.44 9.49
CA LEU A 81 -8.87 0.07 8.22
C LEU A 81 -7.95 1.20 7.74
N ALA A 82 -7.36 1.04 6.56
CA ALA A 82 -6.45 2.01 5.97
C ALA A 82 -6.61 2.09 4.45
N VAL A 83 -6.07 3.16 3.84
CA VAL A 83 -6.09 3.33 2.38
C VAL A 83 -5.14 2.32 1.72
N HIS A 84 -5.63 1.60 0.71
CA HIS A 84 -4.83 0.78 -0.20
C HIS A 84 -4.94 1.31 -1.63
N ALA A 85 -3.82 1.80 -2.17
CA ALA A 85 -3.69 2.19 -3.56
C ALA A 85 -3.25 1.00 -4.44
N HIS A 86 -3.89 0.84 -5.59
CA HIS A 86 -3.64 -0.24 -6.54
C HIS A 86 -3.86 0.26 -7.98
N PRO A 87 -3.32 -0.40 -9.00
CA PRO A 87 -3.64 -0.06 -10.39
C PRO A 87 -5.16 -0.11 -10.63
N GLN A 88 -5.70 0.89 -11.32
CA GLN A 88 -7.10 0.84 -11.76
C GLN A 88 -7.20 -0.02 -13.03
N THR A 89 -7.73 -1.23 -12.89
CA THR A 89 -7.89 -2.19 -13.99
C THR A 89 -9.35 -2.41 -14.40
N VAL A 90 -10.30 -1.74 -13.74
CA VAL A 90 -11.73 -1.83 -14.06
C VAL A 90 -12.05 -0.87 -15.19
N LEU A 91 -12.36 -1.41 -16.37
CA LEU A 91 -12.54 -0.63 -17.60
C LEU A 91 -13.83 0.21 -17.60
N ASP A 92 -14.85 -0.23 -16.87
CA ASP A 92 -16.18 0.42 -16.85
C ASP A 92 -16.27 1.59 -15.86
N ARG A 93 -15.14 2.05 -15.31
CA ARG A 93 -15.09 3.14 -14.35
C ARG A 93 -15.13 4.50 -15.06
N ALA A 94 -15.90 5.42 -14.50
CA ALA A 94 -16.01 6.77 -15.05
C ALA A 94 -14.68 7.52 -14.95
N PHE A 95 -14.39 8.38 -15.93
CA PHE A 95 -13.17 9.19 -15.94
C PHE A 95 -13.04 10.12 -14.73
N ASN A 96 -14.17 10.56 -14.16
CA ASN A 96 -14.24 11.44 -13.00
C ASN A 96 -14.56 10.70 -11.69
N ASP A 97 -14.31 9.39 -11.64
CA ASP A 97 -14.47 8.62 -10.41
C ASP A 97 -13.56 9.17 -9.30
N GLN A 98 -14.13 9.46 -8.13
CA GLN A 98 -13.43 10.08 -7.01
C GLN A 98 -12.36 9.16 -6.40
N ASP A 99 -12.48 7.85 -6.60
CA ASP A 99 -11.52 6.86 -6.10
C ASP A 99 -10.34 6.65 -7.06
N VAL A 100 -10.35 7.29 -8.25
CA VAL A 100 -9.34 7.12 -9.30
C VAL A 100 -8.53 8.40 -9.50
N ALA A 101 -7.23 8.31 -9.26
CA ALA A 101 -6.27 9.36 -9.59
C ALA A 101 -5.53 9.02 -10.88
N THR A 102 -5.47 9.95 -11.83
CA THR A 102 -4.63 9.80 -13.02
C THR A 102 -3.22 10.30 -12.73
N THR A 103 -2.22 9.43 -12.86
CA THR A 103 -0.80 9.83 -12.81
C THR A 103 -0.23 9.96 -14.22
N HIS A 104 1.00 10.46 -14.34
CA HIS A 104 1.68 10.53 -15.63
C HIS A 104 1.92 9.13 -16.26
N GLN A 105 2.04 8.08 -15.44
CA GLN A 105 2.38 6.73 -15.93
C GLN A 105 1.14 5.83 -16.08
N SER A 106 0.19 5.93 -15.16
CA SER A 106 -1.01 5.07 -15.14
C SER A 106 -2.09 5.60 -14.20
N PRO A 107 -3.35 5.18 -14.37
CA PRO A 107 -4.41 5.44 -13.40
C PRO A 107 -4.26 4.54 -12.16
N VAL A 108 -4.48 5.14 -10.99
CA VAL A 108 -4.38 4.48 -9.68
C VAL A 108 -5.73 4.59 -8.97
N ALA A 109 -6.28 3.46 -8.55
CA ALA A 109 -7.45 3.42 -7.68
C ALA A 109 -7.01 3.36 -6.21
N ALA A 110 -7.72 4.06 -5.33
CA ALA A 110 -7.49 3.99 -3.89
C ALA A 110 -8.81 3.72 -3.18
N LYS A 111 -8.81 2.79 -2.22
CA LYS A 111 -9.96 2.54 -1.36
C LYS A 111 -9.55 2.12 0.04
N MET A 112 -10.45 2.31 1.00
CA MET A 112 -10.27 1.80 2.35
C MET A 112 -10.35 0.27 2.36
N ARG A 113 -9.38 -0.38 3.02
CA ARG A 113 -9.34 -1.83 3.16
C ARG A 113 -9.01 -2.21 4.60
N VAL A 114 -9.65 -3.29 5.03
CA VAL A 114 -9.32 -3.93 6.29
C VAL A 114 -8.00 -4.67 6.10
N MET A 115 -7.09 -4.59 7.07
CA MET A 115 -5.76 -5.18 7.01
C MET A 115 -5.34 -5.70 8.38
N VAL A 116 -4.50 -6.73 8.39
CA VAL A 116 -3.84 -7.21 9.60
C VAL A 116 -2.45 -6.59 9.69
N VAL A 117 -2.12 -5.99 10.83
CA VAL A 117 -0.79 -5.46 11.11
C VAL A 117 0.17 -6.61 11.37
N LEU A 118 1.25 -6.69 10.61
CA LEU A 118 2.36 -7.62 10.86
C LEU A 118 3.37 -6.99 11.82
N HIS A 119 3.82 -5.78 11.52
CA HIS A 119 4.86 -5.12 12.28
C HIS A 119 4.83 -3.61 12.10
N GLU A 120 5.21 -2.88 13.14
CA GLU A 120 5.43 -1.43 13.06
C GLU A 120 6.87 -1.13 12.63
N THR A 121 7.03 -0.23 11.67
CA THR A 121 8.31 0.29 11.19
C THR A 121 8.44 1.75 11.57
N PHE A 122 9.65 2.32 11.45
CA PHE A 122 9.87 3.75 11.72
C PHE A 122 8.92 4.69 10.95
N THR A 123 8.54 4.30 9.73
CA THR A 123 7.75 5.15 8.82
C THR A 123 6.26 4.79 8.79
N GLY A 124 5.85 3.63 9.29
CA GLY A 124 4.55 3.06 8.93
C GLY A 124 4.31 1.68 9.52
N LEU A 125 3.24 1.05 9.10
CA LEU A 125 2.87 -0.32 9.44
C LEU A 125 3.07 -1.22 8.22
N LEU A 126 3.69 -2.37 8.42
CA LEU A 126 3.66 -3.46 7.45
C LEU A 126 2.40 -4.28 7.72
N CYS A 127 1.55 -4.44 6.71
CA CYS A 127 0.23 -5.04 6.86
C CYS A 127 -0.06 -6.05 5.75
N LEU A 128 -0.96 -7.00 6.01
CA LEU A 128 -1.56 -7.86 5.00
C LEU A 128 -3.01 -7.45 4.75
N PRO A 129 -3.40 -7.19 3.50
CA PRO A 129 -4.76 -6.81 3.16
C PRO A 129 -5.74 -7.97 3.31
N MET A 130 -6.95 -7.65 3.77
CA MET A 130 -8.09 -8.55 3.84
C MET A 130 -9.08 -8.27 2.70
N TYR A 131 -9.66 -9.33 2.17
CA TYR A 131 -10.63 -9.28 1.09
C TYR A 131 -11.86 -10.10 1.47
N THR A 132 -13.04 -9.57 1.16
CA THR A 132 -14.27 -10.37 1.11
C THR A 132 -14.46 -10.86 -0.33
N HIS A 133 -14.96 -12.09 -0.48
CA HIS A 133 -15.33 -12.61 -1.79
C HIS A 133 -16.85 -12.71 -1.88
N GLN A 134 -17.46 -11.75 -2.56
CA GLN A 134 -18.91 -11.68 -2.79
C GLN A 134 -19.28 -11.94 -4.27
N SER A 135 -18.31 -12.32 -5.10
CA SER A 135 -18.54 -12.56 -6.52
C SER A 135 -19.17 -13.94 -6.74
N SER A 136 -20.08 -14.02 -7.71
CA SER A 136 -20.59 -15.29 -8.22
C SER A 136 -19.53 -16.09 -9.00
N THR A 137 -18.47 -15.41 -9.47
CA THR A 137 -17.38 -16.05 -10.20
C THR A 137 -16.31 -16.54 -9.23
N PRO A 138 -16.01 -17.85 -9.19
CA PRO A 138 -15.00 -18.38 -8.31
C PRO A 138 -13.61 -17.86 -8.68
N LEU A 139 -12.81 -17.53 -7.66
CA LEU A 139 -11.40 -17.18 -7.90
C LEU A 139 -10.63 -18.38 -8.46
N PRO A 140 -9.63 -18.15 -9.33
CA PRO A 140 -8.75 -19.21 -9.80
C PRO A 140 -8.06 -19.95 -8.63
N PRO A 141 -7.78 -21.26 -8.73
CA PRO A 141 -7.12 -22.03 -7.66
C PRO A 141 -5.79 -21.43 -7.20
N ALA A 142 -5.00 -20.89 -8.13
CA ALA A 142 -3.75 -20.22 -7.80
C ALA A 142 -3.96 -19.01 -6.86
N ARG A 143 -5.06 -18.26 -7.06
CA ARG A 143 -5.39 -17.11 -6.21
C ARG A 143 -5.82 -17.53 -4.81
N TRP A 144 -6.57 -18.63 -4.69
CA TRP A 144 -6.89 -19.23 -3.39
C TRP A 144 -5.66 -19.74 -2.65
N ALA A 145 -4.64 -20.20 -3.38
CA ALA A 145 -3.38 -20.64 -2.80
C ALA A 145 -2.54 -19.48 -2.22
N GLU A 146 -2.83 -18.22 -2.57
CA GLU A 146 -2.16 -17.03 -2.01
C GLU A 146 -2.87 -16.46 -0.79
N MET A 147 -4.03 -17.02 -0.43
CA MET A 147 -4.92 -16.48 0.60
C MET A 147 -5.13 -17.43 1.77
N VAL A 148 -5.49 -16.87 2.92
CA VAL A 148 -5.89 -17.61 4.12
C VAL A 148 -7.23 -17.10 4.63
N SER A 149 -8.16 -18.01 4.89
CA SER A 149 -9.46 -17.73 5.49
C SER A 149 -9.31 -17.20 6.91
N ILE A 150 -10.04 -16.13 7.22
CA ILE A 150 -10.15 -15.54 8.55
C ILE A 150 -11.59 -15.17 8.84
N SER A 151 -12.06 -15.46 10.06
CA SER A 151 -13.43 -15.13 10.46
C SER A 151 -13.60 -14.96 11.97
N HIS A 152 -14.61 -14.17 12.31
CA HIS A 152 -15.18 -14.08 13.66
C HIS A 152 -16.22 -15.19 13.93
N ASN A 153 -16.81 -15.78 12.88
CA ASN A 153 -17.81 -16.84 12.96
C ASN A 153 -17.15 -18.21 13.19
N LEU A 154 -17.43 -18.82 14.35
CA LEU A 154 -16.86 -20.11 14.74
C LEU A 154 -17.25 -21.28 13.83
N THR A 155 -18.40 -21.20 13.15
CA THR A 155 -18.91 -22.30 12.31
C THR A 155 -18.39 -22.27 10.88
N TRP A 156 -17.87 -21.13 10.42
CA TRP A 156 -17.36 -21.00 9.05
C TRP A 156 -16.07 -21.80 8.87
N GLN A 157 -16.03 -22.62 7.82
CA GLN A 157 -14.92 -23.54 7.52
C GLN A 157 -13.87 -22.94 6.56
N GLY A 158 -14.18 -21.80 5.93
CA GLY A 158 -13.29 -21.17 4.97
C GLY A 158 -13.13 -21.94 3.64
N ASN A 159 -12.38 -21.32 2.73
CA ASN A 159 -12.12 -21.86 1.39
C ASN A 159 -10.64 -22.25 1.19
N THR A 160 -9.77 -21.93 2.14
CA THR A 160 -8.31 -22.09 2.01
C THR A 160 -7.84 -23.32 2.79
N ARG A 161 -8.33 -24.51 2.42
CA ARG A 161 -8.07 -25.77 3.18
C ARG A 161 -6.59 -26.11 3.35
N TRP A 162 -5.75 -25.67 2.41
CA TRP A 162 -4.30 -25.85 2.48
C TRP A 162 -3.68 -25.20 3.74
N ALA A 163 -4.30 -24.14 4.27
CA ALA A 163 -3.86 -23.41 5.46
C ALA A 163 -4.44 -23.96 6.77
N GLY A 164 -5.21 -25.06 6.71
CA GLY A 164 -5.93 -25.62 7.84
C GLY A 164 -7.23 -24.87 8.17
N LEU A 165 -7.61 -24.87 9.46
CA LEU A 165 -8.81 -24.17 9.92
C LEU A 165 -8.67 -22.64 9.77
N PRO A 166 -9.75 -21.91 9.47
CA PRO A 166 -9.71 -20.45 9.36
C PRO A 166 -9.10 -19.80 10.59
N LEU A 167 -8.35 -18.72 10.36
CA LEU A 167 -7.85 -17.87 11.43
C LEU A 167 -9.03 -17.20 12.17
N ARG A 168 -8.84 -16.91 13.45
CA ARG A 168 -9.86 -16.24 14.28
C ARG A 168 -9.54 -14.77 14.47
N MET A 169 -10.59 -13.96 14.35
CA MET A 169 -10.54 -12.53 14.65
C MET A 169 -11.66 -12.10 15.60
N THR A 170 -11.38 -11.06 16.37
CA THR A 170 -12.34 -10.30 17.15
C THR A 170 -12.48 -8.92 16.49
N ILE A 171 -13.71 -8.53 16.18
CA ILE A 171 -14.01 -7.26 15.50
C ILE A 171 -14.85 -6.41 16.44
N HIS A 172 -14.43 -5.16 16.65
CA HIS A 172 -15.15 -4.20 17.50
C HIS A 172 -16.35 -3.59 16.77
N ASN A 173 -16.21 -3.33 15.48
CA ASN A 173 -17.26 -2.75 14.64
C ASN A 173 -17.85 -3.82 13.70
N THR A 174 -19.08 -4.23 13.98
CA THR A 174 -19.80 -5.30 13.25
C THR A 174 -19.95 -5.05 11.75
N GLN A 175 -19.81 -3.81 11.28
CA GLN A 175 -19.76 -3.49 9.85
C GLN A 175 -18.62 -4.21 9.12
N TYR A 176 -17.53 -4.54 9.81
CA TYR A 176 -16.39 -5.24 9.24
C TYR A 176 -16.33 -6.73 9.65
N ALA A 177 -17.36 -7.23 10.33
CA ALA A 177 -17.47 -8.62 10.76
C ALA A 177 -17.94 -9.51 9.60
N HIS A 178 -17.10 -9.64 8.57
CA HIS A 178 -17.35 -10.50 7.42
C HIS A 178 -16.36 -11.65 7.37
N ASP A 179 -16.82 -12.80 6.90
CA ASP A 179 -15.94 -13.90 6.50
C ASP A 179 -15.01 -13.38 5.38
N SER A 180 -13.71 -13.46 5.65
CA SER A 180 -12.71 -12.75 4.86
C SER A 180 -11.50 -13.64 4.57
N PHE A 181 -10.61 -13.11 3.73
CA PHE A 181 -9.39 -13.77 3.32
C PHE A 181 -8.22 -12.81 3.43
N ILE A 182 -7.17 -13.21 4.15
CA ILE A 182 -5.90 -12.47 4.19
C ILE A 182 -5.09 -12.87 2.98
N HIS A 183 -4.54 -11.89 2.27
CA HIS A 183 -3.67 -12.14 1.12
C HIS A 183 -2.21 -12.16 1.55
N LEU A 184 -1.56 -13.32 1.49
CA LEU A 184 -0.20 -13.49 2.04
C LEU A 184 0.90 -12.93 1.14
N THR A 185 0.69 -12.91 -0.18
CA THR A 185 1.73 -12.53 -1.16
C THR A 185 1.74 -11.04 -1.51
N GLU A 186 0.93 -10.23 -0.81
CA GLU A 186 0.82 -8.79 -1.05
C GLU A 186 0.95 -7.98 0.26
N PRO A 187 2.12 -8.00 0.94
CA PRO A 187 2.36 -7.10 2.05
C PRO A 187 2.35 -5.63 1.59
N ILE A 188 1.68 -4.78 2.35
CA ILE A 188 1.52 -3.35 2.06
C ILE A 188 2.13 -2.54 3.20
N HIS A 189 2.81 -1.45 2.84
CA HIS A 189 3.27 -0.47 3.81
C HIS A 189 2.28 0.69 3.92
N VAL A 190 1.70 0.88 5.11
CA VAL A 190 0.79 1.98 5.41
C VAL A 190 1.53 3.03 6.21
N GLN A 191 1.64 4.26 5.69
CA GLN A 191 2.32 5.35 6.38
C GLN A 191 1.54 5.81 7.62
N LEU A 192 2.23 6.10 8.73
CA LEU A 192 1.61 6.58 9.97
C LEU A 192 0.93 7.95 9.80
N GLU A 193 1.32 8.74 8.80
CA GLU A 193 0.64 9.99 8.41
C GLU A 193 -0.77 9.77 7.82
N SER A 194 -1.11 8.52 7.49
CA SER A 194 -2.40 8.15 6.93
C SER A 194 -3.47 8.08 8.00
N ARG A 195 -4.73 8.24 7.59
CA ARG A 195 -5.86 7.94 8.46
C ARG A 195 -5.99 6.43 8.61
N ILE A 196 -5.71 5.92 9.81
CA ILE A 196 -5.82 4.51 10.17
C ILE A 196 -6.87 4.36 11.27
N CYS A 197 -7.87 3.51 11.05
CA CYS A 197 -8.90 3.23 12.04
C CYS A 197 -8.68 1.86 12.68
N ASP A 198 -8.94 1.75 13.97
CA ASP A 198 -8.97 0.48 14.67
C ASP A 198 -10.27 -0.28 14.36
N VAL A 199 -10.15 -1.56 14.00
CA VAL A 199 -11.27 -2.40 13.60
C VAL A 199 -11.43 -3.61 14.53
N GLY A 200 -10.32 -4.15 15.02
CA GLY A 200 -10.31 -5.38 15.80
C GLY A 200 -8.91 -5.94 15.98
N TYR A 201 -8.82 -7.22 16.28
CA TYR A 201 -7.55 -7.92 16.48
C TYR A 201 -7.71 -9.43 16.30
N MET A 202 -6.59 -10.13 16.16
CA MET A 202 -6.49 -11.57 16.37
C MET A 202 -5.70 -11.87 17.64
N SER A 203 -5.96 -13.03 18.26
CA SER A 203 -5.22 -13.45 19.44
C SER A 203 -3.76 -13.75 19.09
N GLY A 204 -2.86 -13.77 20.08
CA GLY A 204 -1.46 -14.09 19.87
C GLY A 204 -1.22 -15.45 19.21
N GLY A 205 -2.03 -16.46 19.55
CA GLY A 205 -1.94 -17.79 18.93
C GLY A 205 -2.32 -17.76 17.44
N GLU A 206 -3.34 -17.01 17.08
CA GLU A 206 -3.76 -16.84 15.68
C GLU A 206 -2.76 -16.00 14.88
N TYR A 207 -2.16 -14.99 15.52
CA TYR A 207 -1.07 -14.23 14.94
C TYR A 207 0.16 -15.12 14.66
N CYS A 208 0.57 -15.97 15.61
CA CYS A 208 1.65 -16.93 15.37
C CYS A 208 1.35 -17.84 14.18
N ARG A 209 0.12 -18.39 14.10
CA ARG A 209 -0.32 -19.20 12.95
C ARG A 209 -0.26 -18.42 11.64
N LEU A 210 -0.64 -17.14 11.63
CA LEU A 210 -0.53 -16.29 10.45
C LEU A 210 0.94 -16.13 10.02
N MET A 211 1.85 -15.91 10.97
CA MET A 211 3.28 -15.79 10.68
C MET A 211 3.88 -17.08 10.13
N ASP A 212 3.47 -18.24 10.65
CA ASP A 212 3.89 -19.55 10.11
C ASP A 212 3.41 -19.76 8.67
N LEU A 213 2.15 -19.40 8.38
CA LEU A 213 1.57 -19.46 7.04
C LEU A 213 2.26 -18.50 6.07
N LEU A 214 2.59 -17.29 6.53
CA LEU A 214 3.35 -16.30 5.77
C LEU A 214 4.75 -16.82 5.43
N GLN A 215 5.47 -17.38 6.42
CA GLN A 215 6.79 -17.98 6.23
C GLN A 215 6.74 -19.15 5.25
N TYR A 216 5.74 -20.03 5.38
CA TYR A 216 5.52 -21.14 4.45
C TYR A 216 5.39 -20.65 3.00
N LYS A 217 4.58 -19.60 2.79
CA LYS A 217 4.40 -19.02 1.44
C LYS A 217 5.62 -18.29 0.94
N GLU A 218 6.34 -17.59 1.80
CA GLU A 218 7.60 -16.97 1.42
C GLU A 218 8.63 -18.02 0.97
N ASP A 219 8.75 -19.13 1.70
CA ASP A 219 9.64 -20.23 1.34
C ASP A 219 9.24 -20.87 0.01
N GLU A 220 7.95 -21.09 -0.22
CA GLU A 220 7.42 -21.61 -1.50
C GLU A 220 7.80 -20.68 -2.67
N LEU A 221 7.56 -19.38 -2.53
CA LEU A 221 7.88 -18.39 -3.55
C LEU A 221 9.39 -18.29 -3.81
N ARG A 222 10.23 -18.36 -2.76
CA ARG A 222 11.69 -18.37 -2.89
C ARG A 222 12.17 -19.61 -3.64
N ASN A 223 11.62 -20.79 -3.34
CA ASN A 223 11.93 -22.02 -4.07
C ASN A 223 11.55 -21.90 -5.56
N GLN A 224 10.35 -21.40 -5.86
CA GLN A 224 9.90 -21.19 -7.25
C GLN A 224 10.79 -20.18 -7.99
N ALA A 225 11.20 -19.10 -7.33
CA ALA A 225 12.07 -18.09 -7.93
C ALA A 225 13.47 -18.65 -8.27
N PHE A 226 14.05 -19.49 -7.40
CA PHE A 226 15.35 -20.12 -7.67
C PHE A 226 15.27 -21.20 -8.75
N ALA A 227 14.15 -21.92 -8.83
CA ALA A 227 13.92 -22.92 -9.86
C ALA A 227 13.97 -22.34 -11.28
N LEU A 228 13.58 -21.07 -11.48
CA LEU A 228 13.71 -20.37 -12.77
C LEU A 228 15.15 -20.32 -13.29
N TYR A 229 16.13 -20.42 -12.41
CA TYR A 229 17.56 -20.41 -12.73
C TYR A 229 18.19 -21.80 -12.68
N GLY A 230 17.38 -22.88 -12.61
CA GLY A 230 17.87 -24.24 -12.46
C GLY A 230 18.59 -24.49 -11.12
N SER A 231 18.29 -23.68 -10.09
CA SER A 231 18.90 -23.78 -8.77
C SER A 231 17.85 -24.13 -7.71
N THR A 232 18.29 -24.71 -6.60
CA THR A 232 17.48 -24.89 -5.40
C THR A 232 17.73 -23.75 -4.42
N TYR A 233 16.66 -23.29 -3.75
CA TYR A 233 16.81 -22.33 -2.65
C TYR A 233 17.33 -23.06 -1.41
N ASN A 234 18.54 -22.72 -0.97
CA ASN A 234 19.14 -23.31 0.22
C ASN A 234 18.87 -22.43 1.45
N LYS A 235 17.76 -22.72 2.13
CA LYS A 235 17.33 -22.00 3.35
C LYS A 235 18.40 -22.04 4.45
N HIS A 236 19.11 -23.16 4.62
CA HIS A 236 20.12 -23.34 5.68
C HIS A 236 21.42 -22.54 5.44
N ALA A 237 21.81 -22.35 4.18
CA ALA A 237 22.96 -21.50 3.84
C ALA A 237 22.72 -20.02 4.15
N LEU A 238 21.46 -19.57 4.19
CA LEU A 238 21.09 -18.19 4.52
C LEU A 238 20.88 -17.98 6.02
N HIS A 239 20.40 -18.99 6.77
CA HIS A 239 20.29 -18.89 8.23
C HIS A 239 21.63 -18.72 8.95
N SER A 240 22.73 -19.15 8.32
CA SER A 240 24.10 -18.93 8.83
C SER A 240 24.71 -17.61 8.35
N TRP A 241 24.12 -16.97 7.34
CA TRP A 241 24.58 -15.68 6.85
C TRP A 241 23.93 -14.55 7.64
N GLN A 242 24.76 -13.72 8.26
CA GLN A 242 24.33 -12.45 8.85
C GLN A 242 24.89 -11.29 8.01
N PRO A 243 24.07 -10.26 7.71
CA PRO A 243 24.57 -9.06 7.04
C PRO A 243 25.71 -8.45 7.87
N THR A 244 26.93 -8.54 7.37
CA THR A 244 28.10 -7.95 8.02
C THR A 244 28.49 -6.69 7.26
N PRO A 245 28.58 -5.52 7.91
CA PRO A 245 28.93 -4.27 7.23
C PRO A 245 30.20 -4.43 6.38
N GLY A 246 30.13 -4.01 5.12
CA GLY A 246 31.25 -4.07 4.17
C GLY A 246 31.54 -5.45 3.57
N GLN A 247 30.85 -6.51 3.97
CA GLN A 247 31.02 -7.85 3.38
C GLN A 247 29.90 -8.17 2.40
N ARG A 248 30.27 -8.61 1.20
CA ARG A 248 29.34 -9.19 0.23
C ARG A 248 29.26 -10.70 0.44
N LEU A 249 28.07 -11.27 0.29
CA LEU A 249 27.93 -12.72 0.17
C LEU A 249 28.61 -13.16 -1.13
N ASN A 250 29.70 -13.92 -1.04
CA ASN A 250 30.35 -14.51 -2.21
C ASN A 250 29.54 -15.72 -2.70
N ASN A 251 28.62 -15.50 -3.64
CA ASN A 251 27.88 -16.56 -4.31
C ASN A 251 28.09 -16.52 -5.83
N THR A 252 29.36 -16.58 -6.24
CA THR A 252 29.83 -16.40 -7.63
C THR A 252 29.18 -17.35 -8.63
N ARG A 253 28.89 -18.60 -8.22
CA ARG A 253 28.24 -19.59 -9.10
C ARG A 253 26.77 -19.27 -9.36
N LEU A 254 26.00 -18.92 -8.33
CA LEU A 254 24.61 -18.48 -8.50
C LEU A 254 24.56 -17.18 -9.32
N GLN A 255 25.47 -16.25 -9.04
CA GLN A 255 25.59 -14.98 -9.74
C GLN A 255 25.87 -15.18 -11.25
N SER A 256 26.80 -16.07 -11.63
CA SER A 256 27.07 -16.36 -13.04
C SER A 256 25.85 -16.95 -13.77
N THR A 257 25.13 -17.88 -13.12
CA THR A 257 23.94 -18.51 -13.70
C THR A 257 22.82 -17.48 -13.89
N MET A 258 22.51 -16.68 -12.87
CA MET A 258 21.47 -15.65 -12.95
C MET A 258 21.80 -14.58 -14.00
N ASN A 259 23.07 -14.14 -14.08
CA ASN A 259 23.51 -13.17 -15.07
C ASN A 259 23.36 -13.70 -16.52
N SER A 260 23.72 -14.95 -16.77
CA SER A 260 23.57 -15.58 -18.09
C SER A 260 22.09 -15.67 -18.52
N PHE A 261 21.20 -16.03 -17.59
CA PHE A 261 19.76 -16.11 -17.84
C PHE A 261 19.13 -14.73 -18.09
N ALA A 262 19.55 -13.72 -17.34
CA ALA A 262 19.10 -12.35 -17.54
C ALA A 262 19.53 -11.82 -18.92
N GLN A 263 20.79 -12.00 -19.30
CA GLN A 263 21.32 -11.53 -20.59
C GLN A 263 20.58 -12.14 -21.79
N MET A 264 20.23 -13.43 -21.74
CA MET A 264 19.46 -14.09 -22.80
C MET A 264 18.07 -13.48 -23.03
N ARG A 265 17.43 -12.93 -21.99
CA ARG A 265 16.10 -12.29 -22.12
C ARG A 265 16.15 -10.88 -22.72
N TRP A 266 17.24 -10.15 -22.54
CA TRP A 266 17.39 -8.79 -23.06
C TRP A 266 17.90 -8.73 -24.51
N THR A 267 18.54 -9.78 -25.01
CA THR A 267 19.02 -9.85 -26.40
C THR A 267 17.93 -10.19 -27.43
N LEU A 268 16.73 -10.59 -27.01
CA LEU A 268 15.61 -10.93 -27.91
C LEU A 268 14.75 -9.72 -28.32
N HIS A 269 15.07 -8.51 -27.83
CA HIS A 269 14.37 -7.26 -28.17
C HIS A 269 15.33 -6.12 -28.58
N GLY A 270 16.51 -6.48 -29.10
CA GLY A 270 17.42 -5.54 -29.78
C GLY A 270 17.16 -5.50 -31.28
#